data_AF-A0A2E0BBX0-F1
#
_entry.id   AF-A0A2E0BBX0-F1
#
_cell.length_a   1.000
_cell.length_b   1.000
_cell.length_c   1.000
_cell.angle_alpha   90.00
_cell.angle_beta   90.00
_cell.angle_gamma   90.00
#
_symmetry.space_group_name_H-M   'P 1'
#
loop_
_entity.id
_entity.type
_entity.pdbx_description
1 polymer ?
#
loop_
_entity_poly.entity_id
_entity_poly.type
_entity_poly.pdbx_seq_one_letter_code
_entity_poly.pdbx_strand_id
1 'polypeptide(L)' 'MENRKNTYTEDSIKSLDWKEHIRTRPGMYIGKLGDGSAKDDGIYVLIKEVIDNSIDEHLMGHGKIIKIKVKDHKVEVRDY' A
#
# COMPACT_ATOMS: atom_id res chain seq x y z
N MET A 1 8.36 46.85 6.17
CA MET A 1 8.63 45.44 5.82
C MET A 1 8.15 44.61 6.99
N GLU A 2 7.07 43.84 6.79
CA GLU A 2 6.43 43.10 7.87
C GLU A 2 7.24 41.82 8.14
N ASN A 3 7.88 41.77 9.32
CA ASN A 3 8.62 40.61 9.80
C ASN A 3 7.60 39.50 10.12
N ARG A 4 7.34 38.59 9.18
CA ARG A 4 6.60 37.36 9.51
C ARG A 4 7.46 36.56 10.47
N LYS A 5 7.15 36.62 11.77
CA LYS A 5 7.69 35.70 12.76
C LYS A 5 7.48 34.29 12.23
N ASN A 6 8.56 33.54 12.06
CA ASN A 6 8.51 32.14 11.72
C ASN A 6 7.85 31.41 12.88
N THR A 7 6.55 31.12 12.75
CA THR A 7 5.75 30.40 13.77
C THR A 7 6.03 28.90 13.67
N TYR A 8 7.30 28.52 13.61
CA TYR A 8 7.73 27.15 13.74
C TYR A 8 7.94 26.88 15.23
N THR A 9 6.88 26.43 15.88
CA THR A 9 6.88 26.00 17.29
C THR A 9 6.92 24.47 17.37
N GLU A 10 7.09 23.92 18.55
CA GLU A 10 7.06 22.46 18.77
C GLU A 10 5.77 21.82 18.24
N ASP A 11 4.64 22.51 18.35
CA ASP A 11 3.33 22.09 17.80
C ASP A 11 3.32 21.96 16.26
N SER A 12 4.30 22.53 15.56
CA SER A 12 4.46 22.39 14.10
C SER A 12 4.98 21.00 13.71
N ILE A 13 5.57 20.26 14.65
CA ILE A 13 6.02 18.89 14.43
C ILE A 13 4.88 17.93 14.79
N LYS A 14 4.42 17.17 13.79
CA LYS A 14 3.40 16.14 13.98
C LYS A 14 4.01 14.76 13.76
N SER A 15 3.94 13.94 14.81
CA SER A 15 4.16 12.50 14.71
C SER A 15 2.82 11.84 14.41
N LEU A 16 2.73 11.15 13.28
CA LEU A 16 1.54 10.38 12.91
C LEU A 16 1.69 8.95 13.42
N ASP A 17 0.57 8.34 13.80
CA ASP A 17 0.53 6.87 13.95
C ASP A 17 0.92 6.23 12.61
N TRP A 18 1.57 5.06 12.67
CA TRP A 18 2.09 4.41 11.46
C TRP A 18 1.00 4.10 10.43
N LYS A 19 -0.23 3.77 10.86
CA LYS A 19 -1.36 3.54 9.94
C LYS A 19 -1.77 4.83 9.26
N GLU A 20 -1.84 5.92 10.03
CA GLU A 20 -2.21 7.23 9.53
C GLU A 20 -1.16 7.74 8.54
N HIS A 21 0.13 7.51 8.81
CA HIS A 21 1.22 7.88 7.91
C HIS A 21 1.09 7.17 6.55
N ILE A 22 0.86 5.84 6.54
CA ILE A 22 0.65 5.06 5.30
C ILE A 22 -0.53 5.61 4.51
N ARG A 23 -1.65 5.90 5.18
CA ARG A 23 -2.86 6.42 4.50
C ARG A 23 -2.71 7.84 4.01
N THR A 24 -1.90 8.66 4.69
CA THR A 24 -1.65 10.06 4.30
C THR A 24 -0.69 10.13 3.12
N ARG A 25 0.27 9.20 3.04
CA ARG A 25 1.30 9.16 2.00
C ARG A 25 1.36 7.78 1.34
N PRO A 26 0.26 7.29 0.74
CA PRO A 26 0.21 5.94 0.19
C PRO A 26 1.21 5.75 -0.95
N GLY A 27 1.49 6.81 -1.72
CA GLY A 27 2.44 6.69 -2.83
C GLY A 27 3.88 6.42 -2.43
N MET A 28 4.25 6.66 -1.17
CA MET A 28 5.56 6.23 -0.64
C MET A 28 5.66 4.69 -0.54
N TYR A 29 4.53 4.01 -0.40
CA TYR A 29 4.46 2.56 -0.18
C TYR A 29 4.06 1.80 -1.44
N ILE A 30 3.10 2.31 -2.19
CA ILE A 30 2.55 1.63 -3.38
C ILE A 30 2.85 2.34 -4.70
N GLY A 31 3.63 3.42 -4.67
CA GLY A 31 3.97 4.19 -5.86
C GLY A 31 2.82 5.05 -6.38
N LYS A 32 2.59 5.04 -7.69
CA LYS A 32 1.56 5.88 -8.32
C LYS A 32 0.16 5.40 -7.91
N LEU A 33 -0.70 6.30 -7.44
CA LEU A 33 -2.12 5.98 -7.25
C LEU A 33 -2.82 5.88 -8.60
N GLY A 34 -3.72 4.93 -8.74
CA GLY A 34 -4.52 4.76 -9.94
C GLY A 34 -5.60 3.70 -9.79
N ASP A 35 -6.42 3.59 -10.81
CA ASP A 35 -7.61 2.72 -10.88
C ASP A 35 -7.33 1.38 -11.60
N GLY A 36 -6.08 1.15 -12.00
CA GLY A 36 -5.68 -0.03 -12.78
C GLY A 36 -5.78 0.18 -14.28
N SER A 37 -6.06 1.39 -14.75
CA SER A 37 -5.99 1.73 -16.18
C SER A 37 -4.55 1.75 -16.71
N ALA A 38 -3.56 2.01 -15.85
CA ALA A 38 -2.15 2.00 -16.20
C ALA A 38 -1.37 0.91 -15.46
N LYS A 39 -0.40 0.30 -16.15
CA LYS A 39 0.38 -0.83 -15.63
C LYS A 39 1.22 -0.49 -14.40
N ASP A 40 1.56 0.79 -14.24
CA ASP A 40 2.35 1.34 -13.13
C ASP A 40 1.49 1.76 -11.94
N ASP A 41 0.17 1.52 -11.97
CA ASP A 41 -0.72 1.85 -10.87
C ASP A 41 -0.48 0.95 -9.65
N GLY A 42 -0.45 1.58 -8.48
CA GLY A 42 -0.15 0.98 -7.19
C GLY A 42 -1.18 -0.06 -6.73
N ILE A 43 -2.36 -0.10 -7.34
CA ILE A 43 -3.32 -1.20 -7.12
C ILE A 43 -2.70 -2.56 -7.49
N TYR A 44 -1.83 -2.61 -8.51
CA TYR A 44 -1.12 -3.83 -8.86
C TYR A 44 -0.02 -4.17 -7.86
N VAL A 45 0.59 -3.18 -7.21
CA VAL A 45 1.52 -3.42 -6.09
C VAL A 45 0.76 -4.08 -4.94
N LEU A 46 -0.38 -3.51 -4.53
CA LEU A 46 -1.22 -4.10 -3.47
C LEU A 46 -1.60 -5.56 -3.74
N ILE A 47 -1.98 -5.89 -4.98
CA ILE A 47 -2.31 -7.27 -5.36
C ILE A 47 -1.07 -8.18 -5.31
N LYS A 48 0.08 -7.69 -5.80
CA LYS A 48 1.34 -8.44 -5.76
C LYS A 48 1.77 -8.78 -4.35
N GLU A 49 1.73 -7.83 -3.41
CA GLU A 49 2.08 -8.08 -2.00
C GLU A 49 1.27 -9.24 -1.38
N VAL A 50 -0.01 -9.37 -1.73
CA VAL A 50 -0.84 -10.48 -1.23
C VAL A 50 -0.45 -11.81 -1.89
N ILE A 51 -0.17 -11.80 -3.19
CA ILE A 51 0.28 -13.00 -3.93
C ILE A 51 1.66 -13.44 -3.45
N ASP A 52 2.57 -12.50 -3.21
CA ASP A 52 3.93 -12.76 -2.75
C ASP A 52 3.91 -13.45 -1.37
N ASN A 53 3.04 -13.00 -0.45
CA ASN A 53 2.83 -13.70 0.82
C ASN A 53 2.35 -15.16 0.62
N SER A 54 1.40 -15.40 -0.31
CA SER A 54 0.97 -16.77 -0.63
C SER A 54 2.09 -17.62 -1.26
N ILE A 55 3.01 -17.00 -2.02
CA ILE A 55 4.20 -17.67 -2.56
C ILE A 55 5.19 -18.00 -1.45
N ASP A 56 5.39 -17.10 -0.49
CA ASP A 56 6.26 -17.35 0.66
C ASP A 56 5.77 -18.54 1.48
N GLU A 57 4.46 -18.67 1.70
CA GLU A 57 3.87 -19.86 2.33
C GLU A 57 4.15 -21.14 1.54
N HIS A 58 4.01 -21.09 0.21
CA HIS A 58 4.35 -22.21 -0.68
C HIS A 58 5.82 -22.61 -0.56
N LEU A 59 6.73 -21.64 -0.52
CA LEU A 59 8.17 -21.87 -0.34
C LEU A 59 8.50 -22.49 1.01
N MET A 60 7.71 -22.17 2.05
CA MET A 60 7.80 -22.83 3.37
C MET A 60 7.19 -24.24 3.38
N GLY A 61 6.68 -24.73 2.25
CA GLY A 61 6.07 -26.05 2.10
C GLY A 61 4.58 -26.10 2.47
N HIS A 62 3.96 -24.94 2.69
CA HIS A 62 2.54 -24.81 3.01
C HIS A 62 1.76 -24.42 1.76
N GLY A 63 0.79 -25.26 1.43
CA GLY A 63 -0.04 -25.08 0.26
C GLY A 63 0.64 -25.34 -1.07
N LYS A 64 -0.17 -25.65 -2.09
CA LYS A 64 0.26 -26.07 -3.43
C LYS A 64 -0.49 -25.33 -4.54
N ILE A 65 -1.58 -24.66 -4.20
CA ILE A 65 -2.47 -24.03 -5.17
C ILE A 65 -2.80 -22.62 -4.67
N ILE A 66 -2.42 -21.62 -5.46
CA ILE A 66 -2.86 -20.24 -5.25
C ILE A 66 -3.97 -19.95 -6.26
N LYS A 67 -5.17 -19.61 -5.78
CA LYS A 67 -6.31 -19.20 -6.60
C LYS A 67 -6.47 -17.70 -6.54
N ILE A 68 -6.49 -17.08 -7.72
CA ILE A 68 -6.76 -15.65 -7.88
C ILE A 68 -8.11 -15.51 -8.60
N LYS A 69 -9.03 -14.78 -7.99
CA LYS A 69 -10.34 -14.46 -8.57
C LYS A 69 -10.51 -12.96 -8.67
N VAL A 70 -10.78 -12.50 -9.87
CA VAL A 70 -11.12 -11.10 -10.15
C VAL A 70 -12.60 -11.02 -10.49
N LYS A 71 -13.33 -10.16 -9.78
CA LYS A 71 -14.74 -9.87 -10.06
C LYS A 71 -15.00 -8.39 -9.79
N ASP A 72 -15.38 -7.66 -10.85
CA ASP A 72 -15.64 -6.22 -10.80
C ASP A 72 -14.44 -5.48 -10.15
N HIS A 73 -14.66 -4.75 -9.06
CA HIS A 73 -13.63 -4.04 -8.30
C HIS A 73 -13.06 -4.83 -7.12
N LYS A 74 -13.23 -6.17 -7.09
CA LYS A 74 -12.73 -7.04 -6.04
C LYS A 74 -11.75 -8.08 -6.62
N VAL A 75 -10.60 -8.19 -5.97
CA VAL A 75 -9.64 -9.28 -6.17
C VAL A 75 -9.58 -10.11 -4.90
N GLU A 76 -9.65 -11.43 -5.05
CA GLU A 76 -9.53 -12.40 -3.97
C GLU A 76 -8.36 -13.33 -4.29
N VAL A 77 -7.43 -13.46 -3.34
CA VAL A 77 -6.28 -14.36 -3.40
C VAL A 77 -6.45 -15.38 -2.29
N ARG A 78 -6.30 -16.67 -2.61
CA ARG A 78 -6.44 -17.77 -1.66
C ARG A 78 -5.45 -18.88 -1.97
N ASP A 79 -4.60 -19.20 -1.02
CA ASP A 79 -3.76 -20.40 -0.99
C ASP A 79 -4.49 -21.59 -0.33
N TYR A 80 -3.98 -22.80 -0.60
CA TYR A 80 -4.45 -24.09 -0.10
C TYR A 80 -3.30 -25.04 0.03
#